data_AF-A0A9W8JEH4-F1
#
_entry.id   AF-A0A9W8JEH4-F1
#
_cell.length_a   1.000
_cell.length_b   1.000
_cell.length_c   1.000
_cell.angle_alpha   90.00
_cell.angle_beta   90.00
_cell.angle_gamma   90.00
#
_symmetry.space_group_name_H-M   'P 1'
#
loop_
_entity.id
_entity.type
_entity.pdbx_description
1 polymer ?
#
loop_
_entity_poly.entity_id
_entity_poly.type
_entity_poly.pdbx_seq_one_letter_code
_entity_poly.pdbx_strand_id
1 'polypeptide(L)'
;MSDPRVYDNLASPPLPFLLEHAEAYLAKVKPASDAILQALEDSRQDEALITVGGSPLTAIREVHEDGSDLLIGDMKIEPSEARARSFTKDYSREGEDDNLGKEANAVEPVKDETEWNIGCEMRSLLRC
;
A
#
# COMPACT_ATOMS: atom_id res chain seq x y z
N MET A 1 6.74 10.53 17.08
CA MET A 1 6.78 11.86 16.45
C MET A 1 5.63 12.65 17.05
N SER A 2 5.91 13.56 17.99
CA SER A 2 4.88 14.17 18.87
C SER A 2 4.92 15.70 18.87
N ASP A 3 5.65 16.29 17.91
CA ASP A 3 5.74 17.74 17.76
C ASP A 3 4.56 18.24 16.90
N PRO A 4 3.67 19.10 17.45
CA PRO A 4 2.52 19.64 16.72
C PRO A 4 2.90 20.33 15.40
N ARG A 5 4.06 20.97 15.35
CA ARG A 5 4.54 21.67 14.15
C ARG A 5 4.81 20.70 13.00
N VAL A 6 5.07 19.43 13.33
CA VAL A 6 5.37 18.36 12.37
C VAL A 6 4.10 17.63 11.97
N TYR A 7 3.24 17.20 12.90
CA TYR A 7 2.07 16.40 12.54
C TYR A 7 0.88 17.21 11.99
N ASP A 8 0.74 18.50 12.32
CA ASP A 8 -0.38 19.32 11.80
C ASP A 8 -0.31 19.52 10.28
N ASN A 9 0.90 19.47 9.71
CA ASN A 9 1.14 19.73 8.28
C ASN A 9 1.41 18.44 7.48
N LEU A 10 1.30 17.30 8.14
CA LEU A 10 1.58 16.00 7.59
C LEU A 10 0.24 15.27 7.45
N ALA A 11 -0.05 14.67 6.30
CA ALA A 11 -1.09 13.64 6.14
C ALA A 11 -0.78 12.37 6.98
N SER A 12 -0.60 12.54 8.30
CA SER A 12 -0.27 11.49 9.25
C SER A 12 -1.51 10.83 9.79
N PRO A 13 -1.36 9.58 10.28
CA PRO A 13 -2.38 8.98 11.10
C PRO A 13 -2.79 9.94 12.23
N PRO A 14 -4.08 9.94 12.61
CA PRO A 14 -4.57 10.77 13.69
C PRO A 14 -3.76 10.54 14.98
N LEU A 15 -3.52 11.63 15.70
CA LEU A 15 -2.82 11.64 16.99
C LEU A 15 -3.82 12.07 18.09
N PRO A 16 -4.08 11.21 19.10
CA PRO A 16 -3.52 9.87 19.31
C PRO A 16 -4.05 8.82 18.31
N PHE A 17 -3.20 7.84 17.98
CA PHE A 17 -3.60 6.73 17.11
C PHE A 17 -4.35 5.67 17.93
N LEU A 18 -5.67 5.74 17.88
CA LEU A 18 -6.58 4.81 18.56
C LEU A 18 -6.68 3.45 17.84
N LEU A 19 -7.12 2.44 18.58
CA LEU A 19 -7.37 1.08 18.05
C LEU A 19 -8.36 1.10 16.88
N GLU A 20 -9.41 1.90 16.96
CA GLU A 20 -10.42 2.04 15.90
C GLU A 20 -9.80 2.50 14.56
N HIS A 21 -8.72 3.29 14.59
CA HIS A 21 -8.00 3.70 13.38
C HIS A 21 -7.19 2.54 12.79
N ALA A 22 -6.64 1.68 13.66
CA ALA A 22 -5.93 0.48 13.24
C ALA A 22 -6.89 -0.53 12.60
N GLU A 23 -8.06 -0.74 13.20
CA GLU A 23 -9.13 -1.59 12.67
C GLU A 23 -9.65 -1.06 11.34
N ALA A 24 -9.92 0.26 11.24
CA ALA A 24 -10.35 0.90 10.01
C ALA A 24 -9.30 0.77 8.89
N TYR A 25 -8.01 0.91 9.23
CA TYR A 25 -6.93 0.72 8.27
C TYR A 25 -6.85 -0.73 7.79
N LEU A 26 -6.87 -1.71 8.71
CA LEU A 26 -6.88 -3.13 8.36
C LEU A 26 -8.07 -3.50 7.47
N ALA A 27 -9.28 -3.03 7.82
CA ALA A 27 -10.48 -3.26 7.02
C ALA A 27 -10.36 -2.71 5.59
N LYS A 28 -9.61 -1.61 5.41
CA LYS A 28 -9.34 -1.01 4.09
C LYS A 28 -8.32 -1.81 3.27
N VAL A 29 -7.21 -2.24 3.87
CA VAL A 29 -6.05 -2.76 3.11
C VAL A 29 -6.01 -4.29 2.98
N LYS A 30 -6.58 -5.01 3.96
CA LYS A 30 -6.57 -6.48 4.01
C LYS A 30 -7.29 -7.15 2.82
N PRO A 31 -8.49 -6.70 2.39
CA PRO A 31 -9.23 -7.40 1.33
C PRO A 31 -8.48 -7.52 0.01
N ALA A 32 -7.74 -6.47 -0.39
CA ALA A 32 -6.95 -6.49 -1.61
C ALA A 32 -5.79 -7.48 -1.52
N SER A 33 -5.10 -7.50 -0.37
CA SER A 33 -4.02 -8.43 -0.07
C SER A 33 -4.50 -9.88 -0.08
N ASP A 34 -5.64 -10.14 0.56
CA ASP A 34 -6.25 -11.47 0.64
C ASP A 34 -6.66 -11.97 -0.74
N ALA A 35 -7.23 -11.11 -1.59
CA ALA A 35 -7.62 -11.48 -2.95
C ALA A 35 -6.40 -11.86 -3.82
N ILE A 36 -5.29 -11.13 -3.67
CA ILE A 36 -4.04 -11.44 -4.36
C ILE A 36 -3.46 -12.77 -3.84
N LEU A 37 -3.44 -12.96 -2.52
CA LEU A 37 -2.94 -14.18 -1.92
C LEU A 37 -3.77 -15.40 -2.34
N GLN A 38 -5.10 -15.26 -2.39
CA GLN A 38 -5.98 -16.32 -2.88
C GLN A 38 -5.69 -16.65 -4.34
N ALA A 39 -5.55 -15.65 -5.22
CA ALA A 39 -5.21 -15.89 -6.63
C ALA A 39 -3.86 -16.62 -6.79
N LEU A 40 -2.88 -16.30 -5.96
CA LEU A 40 -1.59 -16.98 -5.94
C LEU A 40 -1.73 -18.45 -5.47
N GLU A 41 -2.47 -18.70 -4.40
CA GLU A 41 -2.73 -20.07 -3.93
C GLU A 41 -3.54 -20.90 -4.93
N ASP A 42 -4.51 -20.30 -5.62
CA ASP A 42 -5.30 -20.98 -6.65
C ASP A 42 -4.42 -21.39 -7.84
N SER A 43 -3.44 -20.56 -8.21
CA SER A 43 -2.48 -20.85 -9.28
C SER A 43 -1.33 -21.78 -8.88
N ARG A 44 -1.26 -22.22 -7.62
CA ARG A 44 -0.11 -22.94 -7.08
C ARG A 44 0.18 -24.28 -7.77
N GLN A 45 -0.84 -24.90 -8.36
CA GLN A 45 -0.73 -26.17 -9.07
C GLN A 45 -0.52 -25.99 -10.58
N ASP A 46 -0.62 -24.76 -11.09
CA ASP A 46 -0.44 -24.47 -12.50
C ASP A 46 1.05 -24.37 -12.84
N GLU A 47 1.46 -24.95 -13.97
CA GLU A 47 2.83 -24.83 -14.48
C GLU A 47 3.12 -23.41 -15.03
N ALA A 48 2.08 -22.65 -15.36
CA ALA A 48 2.18 -21.30 -15.88
C ALA A 48 2.22 -20.27 -14.74
N LEU A 49 3.29 -19.46 -14.69
CA LEU A 49 3.39 -18.37 -13.74
C LEU A 49 2.35 -17.28 -14.04
N ILE A 50 1.65 -16.83 -13.00
CA ILE A 50 0.77 -15.67 -13.08
C ILE A 50 1.48 -14.41 -12.59
N THR A 51 1.06 -13.25 -13.11
CA THR A 51 1.48 -11.95 -12.60
C THR A 51 0.30 -11.30 -11.87
N VAL A 52 0.52 -10.85 -10.64
CA VAL A 52 -0.48 -10.14 -9.83
C VAL A 52 -0.15 -8.65 -9.75
N GLY A 53 -1.17 -7.80 -9.83
CA GLY A 53 -1.02 -6.34 -9.91
C GLY A 53 -0.76 -5.64 -8.57
N GLY A 54 -0.28 -6.34 -7.55
CA GLY A 54 -0.09 -5.77 -6.21
C GLY A 54 0.64 -6.71 -5.26
N SER A 55 0.76 -6.29 -3.99
CA SER A 55 1.44 -7.06 -2.95
C SER A 55 0.46 -7.94 -2.17
N PRO A 56 0.77 -9.24 -1.97
CA PRO A 56 0.02 -10.09 -1.03
C PRO A 56 0.35 -9.77 0.44
N LEU A 57 1.30 -8.86 0.69
CA LEU A 57 1.69 -8.38 2.01
C LEU A 57 1.45 -6.87 2.08
N THR A 58 0.47 -6.46 2.88
CA THR A 58 0.15 -5.04 3.12
C THR A 58 0.19 -4.65 4.60
N ALA A 59 0.12 -5.62 5.51
CA ALA A 59 0.10 -5.41 6.95
C ALA A 59 0.82 -6.52 7.73
N ILE A 60 1.53 -6.12 8.78
CA ILE A 60 2.05 -7.00 9.84
C ILE A 60 0.99 -7.05 10.95
N ARG A 61 0.52 -8.26 11.22
CA ARG A 61 -0.63 -8.54 12.10
C ARG A 61 -0.23 -9.53 13.19
N GLU A 62 -0.78 -9.37 14.40
CA GLU A 62 -0.93 -10.46 15.36
C GLU A 62 -2.29 -11.10 15.11
N VAL A 63 -2.31 -12.41 14.86
CA VAL A 63 -3.54 -13.18 14.64
C VAL A 63 -3.86 -13.90 15.95
N HIS A 64 -5.00 -13.57 16.55
CA HIS A 64 -5.44 -14.19 17.80
C HIS A 64 -6.18 -15.51 17.54
N GLU A 65 -6.29 -16.34 18.59
CA GLU A 65 -6.97 -17.65 18.53
C GLU A 65 -8.47 -17.54 18.19
N ASP A 66 -9.10 -16.39 18.49
CA ASP A 66 -10.51 -16.12 18.16
C ASP A 66 -10.71 -15.69 16.70
N GLY A 67 -9.64 -15.58 15.91
CA GLY A 67 -9.65 -15.16 14.52
C GLY A 67 -9.62 -13.65 14.31
N SER A 68 -9.49 -12.85 15.38
CA SER A 68 -9.27 -11.40 15.26
C SER A 68 -7.82 -11.07 14.90
N ASP A 69 -7.63 -9.93 14.23
CA ASP A 69 -6.32 -9.41 13.85
C ASP A 69 -6.01 -8.10 14.58
N LEU A 70 -4.82 -7.99 15.17
CA LEU A 70 -4.29 -6.74 15.69
C LEU A 70 -3.20 -6.21 14.76
N LEU A 71 -3.36 -4.97 14.30
CA LEU A 71 -2.35 -4.29 13.47
C LEU A 71 -1.11 -3.97 14.31
N ILE A 72 0.03 -4.58 13.96
CA ILE A 72 1.35 -4.23 14.51
C ILE A 72 1.98 -3.14 13.63
N GLY A 73 1.78 -3.26 12.32
CA GLY A 73 2.22 -2.25 11.39
C GLY A 73 1.91 -2.56 9.94
N ASP A 74 2.39 -1.74 9.02
CA ASP A 74 2.21 -1.93 7.59
C ASP A 74 3.54 -2.11 6.85
N MET A 75 3.48 -2.82 5.73
CA MET A 75 4.61 -3.02 4.83
C MET A 75 4.03 -3.31 3.46
N LYS A 76 4.55 -2.63 2.43
CA LYS A 76 4.19 -2.83 1.04
C LYS A 76 5.43 -3.13 0.23
N ILE A 77 5.31 -4.10 -0.66
CA ILE A 77 6.30 -4.42 -1.68
C ILE A 77 5.64 -4.22 -3.03
N GLU A 78 6.05 -3.21 -3.78
CA GLU A 78 5.42 -2.86 -5.05
C GLU A 78 6.47 -2.46 -6.10
N PRO A 79 6.22 -2.73 -7.39
CA PRO A 79 7.07 -2.20 -8.46
C PRO A 79 7.11 -0.66 -8.42
N SER A 80 8.25 -0.06 -8.76
CA SER A 80 8.42 1.41 -8.85
C SER A 80 7.33 2.10 -9.66
N GLU A 81 6.90 1.50 -10.75
CA GLU A 81 5.83 2.04 -11.60
C GLU A 81 4.44 2.05 -10.93
N ALA A 82 4.17 1.11 -10.03
CA ALA A 82 2.93 1.08 -9.28
C ALA A 82 2.91 2.23 -8.26
N ARG A 83 4.03 2.44 -7.56
CA ARG A 83 4.20 3.54 -6.60
C ARG A 83 4.05 4.92 -7.25
N ALA A 84 4.64 5.12 -8.42
CA ALA A 84 4.55 6.38 -9.16
C ALA A 84 3.10 6.76 -9.49
N ARG A 85 2.26 5.77 -9.86
CA ARG A 85 0.83 5.96 -10.15
C ARG A 85 0.00 6.27 -8.90
N SER A 86 0.34 5.68 -7.75
CA SER A 86 -0.34 5.95 -6.48
C SER A 86 -0.09 7.40 -6.02
N PHE A 87 1.14 7.89 -6.14
CA PHE A 87 1.50 9.27 -5.77
C PHE A 87 0.76 10.32 -6.60
N THR A 88 0.57 10.08 -7.90
CA THR A 88 -0.17 11.02 -8.75
C THR A 88 -1.65 11.06 -8.38
N LYS A 89 -2.27 9.90 -8.08
CA LYS A 89 -3.70 9.81 -7.85
C LYS A 89 -4.14 10.40 -6.51
N ASP A 90 -3.30 10.31 -5.48
CA ASP A 90 -3.62 10.84 -4.14
C ASP A 90 -3.41 12.37 -4.03
N TYR A 91 -2.68 12.98 -4.98
CA TYR A 91 -2.43 14.43 -5.03
C TYR A 91 -3.21 15.17 -6.13
N SER A 92 -3.86 14.46 -7.06
CA SER A 92 -4.79 15.08 -8.01
C SER A 92 -5.98 15.64 -7.24
N ARG A 93 -5.95 16.95 -6.98
CA ARG A 93 -7.09 17.72 -6.45
C ARG A 93 -8.27 17.51 -7.40
N GLU A 94 -9.44 17.13 -6.87
CA GLU A 94 -10.65 16.96 -7.68
C GLU A 94 -10.86 18.21 -8.56
N GLY A 95 -10.72 18.04 -9.88
CA GLY A 95 -10.96 19.10 -10.87
C GLY A 95 -9.78 19.53 -11.75
N GLU A 96 -8.57 18.98 -11.60
CA GLU A 96 -7.52 19.18 -12.61
C GLU A 96 -7.57 18.08 -13.69
N ASP A 97 -7.84 18.53 -14.91
CA ASP A 97 -8.04 17.71 -16.11
C ASP A 97 -6.67 17.12 -16.54
N ASP A 98 -6.36 15.91 -16.06
CA ASP A 98 -5.13 15.13 -16.32
C ASP A 98 -4.99 14.66 -17.80
N ASN A 99 -5.45 15.46 -18.76
CA ASN A 99 -5.36 15.19 -20.19
C ASN A 99 -4.03 15.63 -20.83
N LEU A 100 -3.18 16.38 -20.13
CA LEU A 100 -1.92 16.90 -20.70
C LEU A 100 -0.72 15.94 -20.61
N GLY A 101 -0.83 14.81 -19.90
CA GLY A 101 0.29 13.87 -19.70
C GLY A 101 0.25 12.59 -20.54
N LYS A 102 -0.83 12.30 -21.26
CA LYS A 102 -1.05 10.97 -21.87
C LYS A 102 -0.32 10.73 -23.20
N GLU A 103 0.14 11.78 -23.89
CA GLU A 103 0.73 11.65 -25.23
C GLU A 103 2.27 11.50 -25.25
N ALA A 104 2.96 11.65 -24.11
CA ALA A 104 4.43 11.57 -24.06
C ALA A 104 5.01 10.18 -23.74
N ASN A 105 4.21 9.23 -23.25
CA ASN A 105 4.69 7.92 -22.77
C ASN A 105 4.45 6.76 -23.74
N ALA A 106 4.18 7.04 -25.02
CA ALA A 106 3.78 6.00 -25.98
C ALA A 106 4.90 5.03 -26.41
N VAL A 107 6.15 5.25 -26.02
CA VAL A 107 7.25 4.30 -26.29
C VAL A 107 8.29 4.37 -25.16
N GLU A 108 8.06 3.69 -24.04
CA GLU A 108 9.16 3.32 -23.15
C GLU A 108 9.79 2.01 -23.68
N PRO A 109 11.13 1.90 -23.75
CA PRO A 109 11.79 0.66 -24.08
C PRO A 109 11.42 -0.39 -23.02
N VAL A 110 11.26 -1.65 -23.45
CA VAL A 110 11.09 -2.80 -22.56
C VAL A 110 12.29 -2.80 -21.61
N LYS A 111 12.10 -2.30 -20.38
CA LYS A 111 13.11 -2.35 -19.32
C LYS A 111 13.08 -3.78 -18.78
N ASP A 112 14.12 -4.55 -19.10
CA ASP A 112 14.31 -5.91 -18.59
C ASP A 112 14.58 -5.95 -17.06
N GLU A 113 14.66 -4.79 -16.39
CA GLU A 113 14.90 -4.69 -14.96
C GLU A 113 13.70 -4.02 -14.25
N THR A 114 12.94 -4.82 -13.51
CA THR A 114 11.88 -4.32 -12.63
C THR A 114 12.49 -3.84 -11.32
N GLU A 115 12.43 -2.54 -11.06
CA GLU A 115 12.77 -1.97 -9.76
C GLU A 115 11.61 -2.17 -8.76
N TRP A 116 11.95 -2.61 -7.56
CA TRP A 116 11.00 -2.85 -6.47
C TRP A 116 11.20 -1.85 -5.34
N ASN A 117 10.09 -1.33 -4.81
CA ASN A 117 10.08 -0.52 -3.61
C ASN A 117 9.62 -1.37 -2.44
N ILE A 118 10.45 -1.42 -1.41
CA ILE A 118 10.09 -1.95 -0.10
C ILE A 118 9.88 -0.74 0.79
N GLY A 119 8.63 -0.52 1.20
CA GLY A 119 8.26 0.66 1.95
C GLY A 119 7.19 0.35 2.98
N CYS A 120 7.17 1.17 4.01
CA CYS A 120 6.11 1.21 5.01
C CYS A 120 5.37 2.53 4.76
N GLU A 121 4.04 2.48 4.69
CA GLU A 121 3.21 3.69 4.71
C GLU A 121 2.89 4.12 6.15
N MET A 122 3.46 3.46 7.18
CA MET A 122 3.38 3.97 8.55
C MET A 122 4.29 5.17 8.75
N ARG A 123 3.62 6.29 8.99
CA ARG A 123 4.16 7.40 9.75
C ARG A 123 4.23 7.00 11.23
N SER A 124 5.39 6.45 11.59
CA SER A 124 5.97 6.35 12.95
C SER A 124 5.06 5.90 14.10
N LEU A 125 5.14 4.62 14.45
CA LEU A 125 4.97 4.14 15.83
C LEU A 125 6.33 4.22 16.54
N LEU A 126 6.44 5.08 17.55
CA LEU A 126 7.54 5.04 18.53
C LEU A 126 6.90 5.12 19.92
N ARG A 127 7.00 4.02 20.67
CA ARG A 127 6.81 4.00 22.11
C ARG A 127 7.94 4.82 22.74
N CYS A 128 7.58 5.79 23.57
CA CYS A 128 8.43 6.25 24.67
C CYS A 128 7.92 5.60 25.94
#